data_AF-A0A7G8VFU8-F1
#
_entry.id   AF-A0A7G8VFU8-F1
#
_cell.length_a   1.000
_cell.length_b   1.000
_cell.length_c   1.000
_cell.angle_alpha   90.00
_cell.angle_beta   90.00
_cell.angle_gamma   90.00
#
_symmetry.space_group_name_H-M   'P 1'
#
loop_
_entity.id
_entity.type
_entity.pdbx_description
1 polymer ?
#
loop_
_entity_poly.entity_id
_entity_poly.type
_entity_poly.pdbx_seq_one_letter_code
_entity_poly.pdbx_strand_id
1 'polypeptide(L)'
;MSLEGDMAVLIEAVCAVVRRDAIEERIPGGWAAFAAAVPTGAFCFDDELASVGFMAVADAETFLVHMQSLGLRVTSGAGEVDACLIEQLGRSGAPAPWLATTRMSLDEIGGEVAVAFLKGTREQRIVMPGGWKFQGSVSQKPLDFVRTDASRLEFIRSQGNVEVYWDKEQQCEVYVGRPYGTQPSGGRALSDAQRDEHNRVWDQARGIADKHKIYALVPPFKPGFLVAREMRKAIALLEKVLALHPGNAAALWMQGKFLQLLGEFDASLDCLSKAYLIDPGNTAHSREAGISATEAGKLDVAVFYAQEALKATPGDAGLRTNLAVAHLFAGNMAAARKEIDTARSAEPDDPITRSVWVLVREVAAGRMRRPTRTSEIDTKALREASANV
;
A
#
# COMPACT_ATOMS: atom_id res chain seq x y z
N MET A 1 10.67 -3.10 39.16
CA MET A 1 9.28 -2.86 39.57
C MET A 1 8.42 -3.16 38.37
N SER A 2 7.79 -4.34 38.37
CA SER A 2 6.79 -4.69 37.35
C SER A 2 5.60 -3.77 37.56
N LEU A 3 5.27 -2.94 36.58
CA LEU A 3 4.03 -2.20 36.57
C LEU A 3 2.94 -3.15 36.05
N GLU A 4 2.57 -4.14 36.88
CA GLU A 4 1.32 -4.90 36.71
C GLU A 4 0.17 -3.98 37.12
N GLY A 5 -0.13 -3.04 36.24
CA GLY A 5 -1.39 -2.34 36.22
C GLY A 5 -2.20 -2.94 35.10
N ASP A 6 -3.39 -3.41 35.41
CA ASP A 6 -4.43 -3.72 34.44
C ASP A 6 -4.56 -2.56 33.41
N MET A 7 -4.52 -2.90 32.11
CA MET A 7 -4.44 -1.92 31.01
C MET A 7 -5.74 -1.89 30.20
N ALA A 8 -6.03 -0.75 29.59
CA ALA A 8 -7.15 -0.59 28.67
C ALA A 8 -6.65 -0.01 27.34
N VAL A 9 -7.17 -0.51 26.23
CA VAL A 9 -6.82 -0.04 24.88
C VAL A 9 -7.78 1.07 24.43
N LEU A 10 -7.25 2.10 23.77
CA LEU A 10 -8.03 3.18 23.18
C LEU A 10 -9.00 2.65 22.11
N ILE A 11 -10.24 3.18 22.14
CA ILE A 11 -11.24 3.02 21.08
C ILE A 11 -11.49 4.37 20.43
N GLU A 12 -11.08 4.50 19.17
CA GLU A 12 -11.25 5.71 18.38
C GLU A 12 -11.87 5.38 17.02
N ALA A 13 -12.92 6.11 16.64
CA ALA A 13 -13.77 5.82 15.48
C ALA A 13 -14.31 4.38 15.50
N VAL A 14 -13.73 3.48 14.72
CA VAL A 14 -14.09 2.05 14.68
C VAL A 14 -12.84 1.22 14.96
N CYS A 15 -12.90 0.32 15.94
CA CYS A 15 -11.79 -0.53 16.31
C CYS A 15 -12.13 -2.02 16.17
N ALA A 16 -11.23 -2.78 15.57
CA ALA A 16 -11.20 -4.24 15.71
C ALA A 16 -10.41 -4.59 16.97
N VAL A 17 -11.08 -5.14 17.97
CA VAL A 17 -10.48 -5.55 19.25
C VAL A 17 -10.31 -7.06 19.26
N VAL A 18 -9.09 -7.52 19.52
CA VAL A 18 -8.66 -8.92 19.42
C VAL A 18 -7.98 -9.34 20.71
N ARG A 19 -8.25 -10.55 21.20
CA ARG A 19 -7.52 -11.11 22.34
C ARG A 19 -6.09 -11.49 21.95
N ARG A 20 -5.12 -11.11 22.79
CA ARG A 20 -3.68 -11.41 22.60
C ARG A 20 -3.38 -12.90 22.67
N ASP A 21 -3.99 -13.62 23.60
CA ASP A 21 -3.81 -15.07 23.71
C ASP A 21 -4.31 -15.81 22.46
N ALA A 22 -5.46 -15.41 21.91
CA ALA A 22 -6.00 -15.98 20.69
C ALA A 22 -5.12 -15.69 19.46
N ILE A 23 -4.45 -14.53 19.41
CA ILE A 23 -3.46 -14.25 18.37
C ILE A 23 -2.33 -15.27 18.43
N GLU A 24 -1.75 -15.50 19.60
CA GLU A 24 -0.62 -16.42 19.76
C GLU A 24 -1.01 -17.88 19.52
N GLU A 25 -2.21 -18.28 19.93
CA GLU A 25 -2.69 -19.66 19.80
C GLU A 25 -3.16 -20.03 18.40
N ARG A 26 -3.77 -19.09 17.67
CA ARG A 26 -4.55 -19.40 16.46
C ARG A 26 -3.94 -18.89 15.18
N ILE A 27 -3.20 -17.78 15.21
CA ILE A 27 -2.58 -17.23 14.01
C ILE A 27 -1.24 -17.93 13.80
N PRO A 28 -1.01 -18.61 12.66
CA PRO A 28 0.31 -19.13 12.32
C PRO A 28 1.35 -18.01 12.29
N GLY A 29 2.37 -18.11 13.14
CA GLY A 29 3.37 -17.03 13.33
C GLY A 29 3.01 -16.01 14.42
N GLY A 30 1.92 -16.22 15.15
CA GLY A 30 1.55 -15.51 16.37
C GLY A 30 1.51 -13.99 16.20
N TRP A 31 2.01 -13.28 17.21
CA TRP A 31 2.04 -11.82 17.22
C TRP A 31 2.74 -11.19 16.01
N ALA A 32 3.83 -11.78 15.52
CA ALA A 32 4.59 -11.22 14.40
C ALA A 32 3.77 -11.23 13.10
N ALA A 33 3.03 -12.31 12.85
CA ALA A 33 2.12 -12.42 11.70
C ALA A 33 0.92 -11.49 11.83
N PHE A 34 0.35 -11.38 13.04
CA PHE A 34 -0.72 -10.43 13.32
C PHE A 34 -0.27 -8.98 13.07
N ALA A 35 0.85 -8.55 13.67
CA ALA A 35 1.35 -7.18 13.54
C ALA A 35 1.71 -6.83 12.09
N ALA A 36 2.22 -7.79 11.31
CA ALA A 36 2.48 -7.60 9.87
C ALA A 36 1.20 -7.43 9.04
N ALA A 37 0.08 -7.98 9.49
CA ALA A 37 -1.22 -7.89 8.82
C ALA A 37 -2.02 -6.62 9.21
N VAL A 38 -1.56 -5.85 10.21
CA VAL A 38 -2.21 -4.62 10.63
C VAL A 38 -1.89 -3.48 9.65
N PRO A 39 -2.90 -2.80 9.08
CA PRO A 39 -2.70 -1.60 8.27
C PRO A 39 -2.03 -0.50 9.10
N THR A 40 -0.96 0.07 8.57
CA THR A 40 0.05 0.92 9.25
C THR A 40 -0.45 1.85 10.38
N GLY A 41 0.24 1.84 11.52
CA GLY A 41 0.35 2.96 12.48
C GLY A 41 -0.85 3.25 13.38
N ALA A 42 -2.01 2.62 13.13
CA ALA A 42 -3.26 2.89 13.84
C ALA A 42 -3.67 1.78 14.81
N PHE A 43 -2.71 1.15 15.51
CA PHE A 43 -3.05 0.13 16.52
C PHE A 43 -2.31 0.35 17.85
N CYS A 44 -2.93 -0.11 18.92
CA CYS A 44 -2.36 -0.15 20.26
C CYS A 44 -2.70 -1.49 20.91
N PHE A 45 -1.93 -1.90 21.90
CA PHE A 45 -2.12 -3.19 22.54
C PHE A 45 -1.59 -3.16 23.97
N ASP A 46 -2.15 -4.01 24.81
CA ASP A 46 -1.64 -4.35 26.11
C ASP A 46 -1.32 -5.86 26.18
N ASP A 47 -1.19 -6.39 27.39
CA ASP A 47 -0.89 -7.81 27.59
C ASP A 47 -2.08 -8.72 27.25
N GLU A 48 -3.31 -8.21 27.27
CA GLU A 48 -4.55 -8.98 27.10
C GLU A 48 -5.22 -8.75 25.74
N LEU A 49 -5.17 -7.52 25.22
CA LEU A 49 -5.91 -7.04 24.06
C LEU A 49 -5.03 -6.31 23.05
N ALA A 50 -5.41 -6.42 21.78
CA ALA A 50 -4.96 -5.55 20.71
C ALA A 50 -6.15 -4.81 20.10
N SER A 51 -6.01 -3.50 19.89
CA SER A 51 -7.00 -2.62 19.25
C SER A 51 -6.42 -2.04 17.97
N VAL A 52 -7.07 -2.31 16.84
CA VAL A 52 -6.71 -1.79 15.52
C VAL A 52 -7.79 -0.81 15.07
N GLY A 53 -7.41 0.45 14.85
CA GLY A 53 -8.30 1.55 14.52
C GLY A 53 -8.52 1.74 13.01
N PHE A 54 -9.76 2.06 12.65
CA PHE A 54 -10.25 2.27 11.30
C PHE A 54 -11.19 3.47 11.26
N MET A 55 -11.18 4.19 10.15
CA MET A 55 -12.11 5.30 9.92
C MET A 55 -13.47 4.81 9.40
N ALA A 56 -13.55 3.60 8.85
CA ALA A 56 -14.79 3.02 8.34
C ALA A 56 -15.04 1.61 8.89
N VAL A 57 -16.31 1.33 9.19
CA VAL A 57 -16.76 0.00 9.66
C VAL A 57 -16.42 -1.10 8.64
N ALA A 58 -16.56 -0.80 7.35
CA ALA A 58 -16.27 -1.77 6.28
C ALA A 58 -14.78 -2.18 6.22
N ASP A 59 -13.87 -1.26 6.51
CA ASP A 59 -12.42 -1.56 6.55
C ASP A 59 -12.09 -2.45 7.75
N ALA A 60 -12.71 -2.15 8.91
CA ALA A 60 -12.58 -2.96 10.11
C ALA A 60 -13.18 -4.36 9.93
N GLU A 61 -14.32 -4.48 9.26
CA GLU A 61 -14.94 -5.77 8.90
C GLU A 61 -14.04 -6.57 7.94
N THR A 62 -13.46 -5.91 6.94
CA THR A 62 -12.52 -6.55 5.99
C THR A 62 -11.28 -7.07 6.71
N PHE A 63 -10.73 -6.28 7.62
CA PHE A 63 -9.62 -6.71 8.47
C PHE A 63 -10.00 -7.93 9.31
N LEU A 64 -11.18 -7.93 9.92
CA LEU A 64 -11.66 -9.06 10.71
C LEU A 64 -11.91 -10.33 9.87
N VAL A 65 -12.38 -10.19 8.63
CA VAL A 65 -12.46 -11.32 7.68
C VAL A 65 -11.08 -11.88 7.35
N HIS A 66 -10.09 -11.01 7.15
CA HIS A 66 -8.71 -11.45 6.96
C HIS A 66 -8.16 -12.17 8.21
N MET A 67 -8.39 -11.64 9.40
CA MET A 67 -8.04 -12.28 10.67
C MET A 67 -8.71 -13.65 10.83
N GLN A 68 -9.95 -13.78 10.38
CA GLN A 68 -10.65 -15.05 10.35
C GLN A 68 -9.97 -16.07 9.43
N SER A 69 -9.48 -15.62 8.26
CA SER A 69 -8.72 -16.47 7.33
C SER A 69 -7.39 -16.96 7.93
N LEU A 70 -6.83 -16.24 8.90
CA LEU A 70 -5.63 -16.62 9.63
C LEU A 70 -5.92 -17.53 10.84
N GLY A 71 -7.18 -17.80 11.17
CA GLY A 71 -7.57 -18.76 12.22
C GLY A 71 -8.31 -18.16 13.41
N LEU A 72 -8.50 -16.84 13.47
CA LEU A 72 -9.30 -16.23 14.54
C LEU A 72 -10.79 -16.50 14.36
N ARG A 73 -11.51 -16.72 15.47
CA ARG A 73 -12.96 -16.81 15.46
C ARG A 73 -13.54 -15.40 15.48
N VAL A 74 -14.13 -15.01 14.36
CA VAL A 74 -14.77 -13.71 14.18
C VAL A 74 -16.23 -13.94 13.80
N THR A 75 -17.18 -13.51 14.62
CA THR A 75 -18.62 -13.52 14.27
C THR A 75 -19.39 -12.40 14.98
N SER A 76 -20.51 -11.99 14.38
CA SER A 76 -21.46 -10.99 14.89
C SER A 76 -22.62 -11.60 15.71
N GLY A 77 -22.40 -12.72 16.40
CA GLY A 77 -23.45 -13.50 17.08
C GLY A 77 -23.01 -14.12 18.42
N ALA A 78 -23.94 -14.75 19.14
CA ALA A 78 -23.70 -15.35 20.45
C ALA A 78 -22.88 -16.66 20.34
N GLY A 79 -21.56 -16.56 20.51
CA GLY A 79 -20.61 -17.67 20.57
C GLY A 79 -19.25 -17.22 21.14
N GLU A 80 -18.32 -18.16 21.33
CA GLU A 80 -16.93 -17.83 21.69
C GLU A 80 -16.21 -17.19 20.49
N VAL A 81 -16.05 -15.87 20.54
CA VAL A 81 -15.31 -15.07 19.56
C VAL A 81 -13.95 -14.68 20.12
N ASP A 82 -12.94 -14.56 19.25
CA ASP A 82 -11.59 -14.12 19.61
C ASP A 82 -11.37 -12.63 19.28
N ALA A 83 -12.20 -12.09 18.38
CA ALA A 83 -12.18 -10.69 17.98
C ALA A 83 -13.59 -10.12 17.76
N CYS A 84 -13.76 -8.82 17.97
CA CYS A 84 -15.01 -8.12 17.70
C CYS A 84 -14.78 -6.67 17.26
N LEU A 85 -15.83 -6.04 16.74
CA LEU A 85 -15.80 -4.66 16.28
C LEU A 85 -16.47 -3.76 17.33
N ILE A 86 -15.78 -2.71 17.75
CA ILE A 86 -16.29 -1.69 18.65
C ILE A 86 -16.29 -0.34 17.94
N GLU A 87 -17.42 0.35 18.00
CA GLU A 87 -17.51 1.75 17.63
C GLU A 87 -17.35 2.63 18.87
N GLN A 88 -16.64 3.74 18.75
CA GLN A 88 -16.40 4.70 19.84
C GLN A 88 -17.69 5.23 20.49
N LEU A 89 -18.80 5.28 19.74
CA LEU A 89 -20.12 5.71 20.25
C LEU A 89 -20.98 4.56 20.80
N GLY A 90 -20.48 3.32 20.81
CA GLY A 90 -21.14 2.16 21.43
C GLY A 90 -22.39 1.65 20.69
N ARG A 91 -22.50 1.84 19.37
CA ARG A 91 -23.74 1.59 18.61
C ARG A 91 -23.80 0.26 17.83
N SER A 92 -22.72 -0.53 17.81
CA SER A 92 -22.66 -1.85 17.15
C SER A 92 -22.95 -2.99 18.14
N GLY A 93 -23.54 -4.08 17.64
CA GLY A 93 -24.16 -5.18 18.40
C GLY A 93 -23.30 -5.90 19.44
N ALA A 94 -23.97 -6.72 20.25
CA ALA A 94 -23.50 -7.27 21.54
C ALA A 94 -21.97 -7.51 21.62
N PRO A 95 -21.25 -6.80 22.53
CA PRO A 95 -19.81 -6.98 22.68
C PRO A 95 -19.50 -8.43 23.07
N ALA A 96 -18.34 -8.91 22.63
CA ALA A 96 -17.85 -10.23 22.97
C ALA A 96 -18.01 -10.50 24.49
N PRO A 97 -18.39 -11.71 24.94
CA PRO A 97 -18.69 -11.97 26.35
C PRO A 97 -17.56 -11.59 27.31
N TRP A 98 -16.31 -11.63 26.85
CA TRP A 98 -15.09 -11.31 27.59
C TRP A 98 -14.71 -9.82 27.60
N LEU A 99 -15.36 -8.95 26.82
CA LEU A 99 -14.93 -7.57 26.62
C LEU A 99 -15.84 -6.55 27.32
N ALA A 100 -15.25 -5.60 28.03
CA ALA A 100 -15.93 -4.44 28.60
C ALA A 100 -15.45 -3.15 27.94
N THR A 101 -16.33 -2.15 27.91
CA THR A 101 -16.02 -0.81 27.43
C THR A 101 -16.46 0.24 28.45
N THR A 102 -15.70 1.33 28.54
CA THR A 102 -16.07 2.50 29.36
C THR A 102 -15.54 3.78 28.73
N ARG A 103 -15.88 4.93 29.31
CA ARG A 103 -15.20 6.20 29.03
C ARG A 103 -14.31 6.56 30.20
N MET A 104 -13.09 7.00 29.89
CA MET A 104 -12.11 7.43 30.89
C MET A 104 -11.73 8.88 30.68
N SER A 105 -11.59 9.62 31.79
CA SER A 105 -11.12 11.00 31.81
C SER A 105 -9.61 11.06 31.61
N LEU A 106 -9.16 11.98 30.77
CA LEU A 106 -7.76 12.39 30.62
C LEU A 106 -7.53 13.62 31.51
N ASP A 107 -7.31 13.38 32.81
CA ASP A 107 -7.34 14.40 33.88
C ASP A 107 -6.39 15.59 33.63
N GLU A 108 -5.28 15.40 32.92
CA GLU A 108 -4.30 16.46 32.61
C GLU A 108 -4.67 17.31 31.39
N ILE A 109 -5.50 16.80 30.47
CA ILE A 109 -5.76 17.42 29.15
C ILE A 109 -7.22 17.91 29.04
N GLY A 110 -8.11 17.46 29.94
CA GLY A 110 -9.51 17.88 29.98
C GLY A 110 -10.34 17.32 28.84
N GLY A 111 -10.53 15.99 28.83
CA GLY A 111 -11.31 15.28 27.82
C GLY A 111 -11.60 13.84 28.20
N GLU A 112 -12.55 13.20 27.51
CA GLU A 112 -12.88 11.78 27.70
C GLU A 112 -12.59 10.97 26.45
N VAL A 113 -12.06 9.77 26.64
CA VAL A 113 -11.84 8.78 25.57
C VAL A 113 -12.62 7.51 25.84
N ALA A 114 -13.07 6.83 24.78
CA ALA A 114 -13.62 5.49 24.90
C ALA A 114 -12.47 4.48 24.97
N VAL A 115 -12.60 3.49 25.84
CA VAL A 115 -11.59 2.44 26.02
C VAL A 115 -12.26 1.07 26.11
N ALA A 116 -11.49 0.03 25.83
CA ALA A 116 -11.89 -1.36 26.00
C ALA A 116 -10.86 -2.15 26.83
N PHE A 117 -11.34 -3.10 27.63
CA PHE A 117 -10.54 -3.91 28.56
C PHE A 117 -11.22 -5.25 28.83
N LEU A 118 -10.47 -6.24 29.28
CA LEU A 118 -11.01 -7.56 29.61
C LEU A 118 -12.00 -7.46 30.80
N LYS A 119 -13.10 -8.20 30.77
CA LYS A 119 -14.06 -8.20 31.90
C LYS A 119 -13.44 -8.83 33.15
N GLY A 120 -13.52 -8.11 34.27
CA GLY A 120 -13.02 -8.57 35.58
C GLY A 120 -11.82 -7.76 36.09
N THR A 121 -11.21 -6.99 35.20
CA THR A 121 -10.07 -6.07 35.38
C THR A 121 -10.48 -4.83 36.20
N ARG A 122 -9.69 -4.39 37.19
CA ARG A 122 -10.12 -3.43 38.26
C ARG A 122 -9.44 -2.06 38.26
N GLU A 123 -8.26 -1.92 37.65
CA GLU A 123 -7.57 -0.63 37.49
C GLU A 123 -7.24 -0.41 36.01
N GLN A 124 -7.20 0.81 35.50
CA GLN A 124 -7.04 1.01 34.04
C GLN A 124 -6.06 2.14 33.76
N ARG A 125 -4.88 1.81 33.23
CA ARG A 125 -4.06 2.76 32.49
C ARG A 125 -4.36 2.63 30.99
N ILE A 126 -4.49 3.76 30.31
CA ILE A 126 -4.89 3.79 28.90
C ILE A 126 -3.67 3.66 27.99
N VAL A 127 -3.68 2.67 27.12
CA VAL A 127 -2.73 2.50 26.01
C VAL A 127 -3.28 3.19 24.77
N MET A 128 -2.44 4.01 24.13
CA MET A 128 -2.77 4.77 22.92
C MET A 128 -1.76 4.44 21.81
N PRO A 129 -2.13 4.58 20.52
CA PRO A 129 -1.19 4.41 19.42
C PRO A 129 0.00 5.37 19.51
N GLY A 130 1.16 4.96 18.97
CA GLY A 130 2.38 5.77 18.99
C GLY A 130 2.18 7.13 18.29
N GLY A 131 2.41 8.23 19.02
CA GLY A 131 2.26 9.59 18.48
C GLY A 131 0.84 10.15 18.48
N TRP A 132 -0.13 9.43 19.05
CA TRP A 132 -1.51 9.90 19.21
C TRP A 132 -1.61 11.17 20.08
N LYS A 133 -2.53 12.06 19.73
CA LYS A 133 -2.82 13.31 20.46
C LYS A 133 -4.32 13.53 20.57
N PHE A 134 -4.79 13.96 21.74
CA PHE A 134 -6.20 14.27 21.96
C PHE A 134 -6.70 15.44 21.11
N GLN A 135 -5.90 16.50 20.94
CA GLN A 135 -6.27 17.66 20.12
C GLN A 135 -6.35 17.28 18.64
N GLY A 136 -7.53 17.50 18.04
CA GLY A 136 -7.83 17.12 16.66
C GLY A 136 -8.27 15.66 16.47
N SER A 137 -8.35 14.88 17.56
CA SER A 137 -8.81 13.49 17.56
C SER A 137 -10.32 13.38 17.35
N VAL A 138 -10.78 12.18 16.96
CA VAL A 138 -12.21 11.85 16.87
C VAL A 138 -12.85 11.88 18.27
N SER A 139 -12.05 11.66 19.32
CA SER A 139 -12.49 11.81 20.71
C SER A 139 -12.80 13.26 21.09
N GLN A 140 -12.13 14.26 20.50
CA GLN A 140 -12.41 15.67 20.76
C GLN A 140 -13.61 16.20 19.95
N LYS A 141 -13.82 15.71 18.73
CA LYS A 141 -14.90 16.16 17.82
C LYS A 141 -15.71 15.00 17.22
N PRO A 142 -16.51 14.30 18.03
CA PRO A 142 -17.22 13.09 17.58
C PRO A 142 -18.37 13.36 16.59
N LEU A 143 -18.84 14.60 16.45
CA LEU A 143 -20.02 14.98 15.66
C LEU A 143 -19.76 15.13 14.15
N ASP A 144 -18.50 15.26 13.70
CA ASP A 144 -18.16 15.34 12.27
C ASP A 144 -18.11 13.95 11.59
N PHE A 145 -18.26 12.87 12.37
CA PHE A 145 -18.30 11.47 11.91
C PHE A 145 -19.75 10.95 11.83
N VAL A 146 -20.57 11.57 10.97
CA VAL A 146 -21.90 11.03 10.66
C VAL A 146 -21.78 10.02 9.52
N ARG A 147 -22.24 8.78 9.76
CA ARG A 147 -22.52 7.78 8.70
C ARG A 147 -23.34 8.44 7.60
N THR A 148 -22.72 8.74 6.46
CA THR A 148 -23.40 9.30 5.31
C THR A 148 -24.00 8.17 4.50
N ASP A 149 -25.33 8.10 4.51
CA ASP A 149 -26.08 7.34 3.52
C ASP A 149 -25.70 7.88 2.13
N ALA A 150 -25.15 7.03 1.28
CA ALA A 150 -24.68 7.42 -0.05
C ALA A 150 -25.81 8.01 -0.92
N SER A 151 -27.08 7.75 -0.59
CA SER A 151 -28.23 8.30 -1.32
C SER A 151 -28.45 9.81 -1.13
N ARG A 152 -27.93 10.41 -0.05
CA ARG A 152 -28.09 11.86 0.23
C ARG A 152 -26.92 12.72 -0.22
N LEU A 153 -25.80 12.11 -0.60
CA LEU A 153 -24.61 12.79 -1.06
C LEU A 153 -24.63 13.02 -2.57
N GLU A 154 -24.21 14.19 -3.01
CA GLU A 154 -24.00 14.53 -4.41
C GLU A 154 -22.53 14.87 -4.65
N PHE A 155 -21.86 14.12 -5.53
CA PHE A 155 -20.44 14.33 -5.78
C PHE A 155 -20.19 15.71 -6.41
N ILE A 156 -19.25 16.47 -5.84
CA ILE A 156 -18.87 17.79 -6.34
C ILE A 156 -17.55 17.68 -7.12
N ARG A 157 -16.49 17.19 -6.47
CA ARG A 157 -15.12 17.23 -7.01
C ARG A 157 -14.19 16.23 -6.32
N SER A 158 -13.13 15.84 -7.02
CA SER A 158 -11.98 15.12 -6.43
C SER A 158 -10.78 16.06 -6.33
N GLN A 159 -10.09 16.04 -5.20
CA GLN A 159 -8.81 16.73 -4.98
C GLN A 159 -7.82 15.77 -4.31
N GLY A 160 -6.91 15.20 -5.11
CA GLY A 160 -5.95 14.22 -4.61
C GLY A 160 -6.63 12.94 -4.11
N ASN A 161 -6.41 12.60 -2.84
CA ASN A 161 -6.97 11.45 -2.12
C ASN A 161 -8.27 11.79 -1.35
N VAL A 162 -8.84 12.97 -1.59
CA VAL A 162 -10.07 13.44 -0.95
C VAL A 162 -11.14 13.68 -2.02
N GLU A 163 -12.29 13.08 -1.83
CA GLU A 163 -13.50 13.39 -2.59
C GLU A 163 -14.39 14.32 -1.78
N VAL A 164 -14.98 15.30 -2.47
CA VAL A 164 -15.86 16.28 -1.86
C VAL A 164 -17.27 16.04 -2.36
N TYR A 165 -18.19 15.87 -1.43
CA TYR A 165 -19.60 15.64 -1.66
C TYR A 165 -20.43 16.77 -1.04
N TRP A 166 -21.56 17.08 -1.66
CA TRP A 166 -22.59 17.95 -1.10
C TRP A 166 -23.59 17.09 -0.34
N ASP A 167 -23.74 17.31 0.95
CA ASP A 167 -24.83 16.69 1.72
C ASP A 167 -26.10 17.53 1.54
N LYS A 168 -27.08 16.97 0.81
CA LYS A 168 -28.33 17.66 0.48
C LYS A 168 -29.20 17.93 1.71
N GLU A 169 -29.02 17.19 2.80
CA GLU A 169 -29.80 17.34 4.03
C GLU A 169 -29.16 18.37 4.96
N GLN A 170 -27.83 18.29 5.12
CA GLN A 170 -27.08 19.17 6.02
C GLN A 170 -26.63 20.48 5.37
N GLN A 171 -26.79 20.61 4.04
CA GLN A 171 -26.42 21.78 3.25
C GLN A 171 -24.95 22.17 3.45
N CYS A 172 -24.05 21.18 3.45
CA CYS A 172 -22.62 21.38 3.66
C CYS A 172 -21.76 20.50 2.74
N GLU A 173 -20.48 20.87 2.61
CA GLU A 173 -19.49 20.02 1.95
C GLU A 173 -18.98 18.96 2.95
N VAL A 174 -19.00 17.70 2.52
CA VAL A 174 -18.47 16.54 3.24
C VAL A 174 -17.22 16.06 2.50
N TYR A 175 -16.14 15.91 3.24
CA TYR A 175 -14.84 15.50 2.72
C TYR A 175 -14.59 14.04 3.07
N VAL A 176 -14.52 13.19 2.07
CA VAL A 176 -14.25 11.76 2.24
C VAL A 176 -12.80 11.51 1.84
N GLY A 177 -11.93 11.33 2.84
CA GLY A 177 -10.57 10.87 2.63
C GLY A 177 -10.60 9.38 2.30
N ARG A 178 -10.09 9.00 1.12
CA ARG A 178 -9.94 7.59 0.74
C ARG A 178 -8.48 7.18 0.97
N PRO A 179 -8.16 6.45 2.04
CA PRO A 179 -6.87 5.79 2.12
C PRO A 179 -6.87 4.69 1.05
N TYR A 180 -6.18 4.98 -0.06
CA TYR A 180 -5.76 4.03 -1.09
C TYR A 180 -6.85 3.13 -1.67
N GLY A 181 -7.37 3.48 -2.86
CA GLY A 181 -7.88 2.49 -3.83
C GLY A 181 -9.04 1.59 -3.42
N THR A 182 -9.64 1.75 -2.23
CA THR A 182 -10.87 1.05 -1.86
C THR A 182 -12.02 1.58 -2.70
N GLN A 183 -12.72 0.65 -3.36
CA GLN A 183 -13.97 0.95 -4.05
C GLN A 183 -14.95 1.66 -3.12
N PRO A 184 -15.92 2.43 -3.67
CA PRO A 184 -17.04 2.92 -2.89
C PRO A 184 -17.66 1.78 -2.08
N SER A 185 -17.81 2.00 -0.77
CA SER A 185 -18.40 1.11 0.23
C SER A 185 -19.93 0.92 0.07
N GLY A 186 -20.36 0.77 -1.18
CA GLY A 186 -21.69 0.33 -1.61
C GLY A 186 -21.65 -0.73 -2.71
N GLY A 187 -20.48 -1.26 -3.08
CA GLY A 187 -20.35 -2.33 -4.06
C GLY A 187 -20.82 -3.67 -3.48
N ARG A 188 -21.93 -4.20 -4.00
CA ARG A 188 -22.34 -5.61 -3.79
C ARG A 188 -21.12 -6.51 -4.05
N ALA A 189 -20.87 -7.49 -3.18
CA ALA A 189 -19.91 -8.56 -3.46
C ALA A 189 -20.16 -9.10 -4.89
N LEU A 190 -19.10 -9.28 -5.69
CA LEU A 190 -19.21 -9.72 -7.08
C LEU A 190 -20.08 -10.98 -7.13
N SER A 191 -21.12 -10.96 -7.98
CA SER A 191 -21.89 -12.15 -8.29
C SER A 191 -20.98 -13.20 -8.92
N ASP A 192 -21.40 -14.47 -8.91
CA ASP A 192 -20.62 -15.54 -9.54
C ASP A 192 -20.36 -15.24 -11.01
N ALA A 193 -21.35 -14.69 -11.72
CA ALA A 193 -21.19 -14.25 -13.11
C ALA A 193 -20.15 -13.11 -13.28
N GLN A 194 -20.09 -12.15 -12.34
CA GLN A 194 -19.08 -11.10 -12.37
C GLN A 194 -17.69 -11.63 -12.04
N ARG A 195 -17.59 -12.61 -11.14
CA ARG A 195 -16.33 -13.28 -10.81
C ARG A 195 -15.81 -14.13 -11.97
N ASP A 196 -16.70 -14.86 -12.64
CA ASP A 196 -16.37 -15.64 -13.83
C ASP A 196 -15.93 -14.74 -14.97
N GLU A 197 -16.63 -13.63 -15.21
CA GLU A 197 -16.22 -12.65 -16.22
C GLU A 197 -14.88 -12.01 -15.88
N HIS A 198 -14.66 -11.60 -14.63
CA HIS A 198 -13.38 -11.09 -14.15
C HIS A 198 -12.24 -12.08 -14.45
N ASN A 199 -12.39 -13.34 -14.04
CA ASN A 199 -11.37 -14.36 -14.25
C ASN A 199 -11.13 -14.62 -15.74
N ARG A 200 -12.19 -14.67 -16.54
CA ARG A 200 -12.09 -14.86 -17.99
C ARG A 200 -11.32 -13.74 -18.67
N VAL A 201 -11.61 -12.47 -18.38
CA VAL A 201 -10.90 -11.35 -19.01
C VAL A 201 -9.48 -11.18 -18.47
N TRP A 202 -9.25 -11.52 -17.19
CA TRP A 202 -7.92 -11.62 -16.59
C TRP A 202 -7.05 -12.65 -17.31
N ASP A 203 -7.55 -13.87 -17.50
CA ASP A 203 -6.82 -14.94 -18.18
C ASP A 203 -6.53 -14.61 -19.64
N GLN A 204 -7.43 -13.90 -20.33
CA GLN A 204 -7.18 -13.42 -21.69
C GLN A 204 -6.06 -12.38 -21.74
N ALA A 205 -6.01 -11.43 -20.80
CA ALA A 205 -4.92 -10.45 -20.72
C ALA A 205 -3.59 -11.13 -20.38
N ARG A 206 -3.59 -12.04 -19.40
CA ARG A 206 -2.43 -12.84 -19.00
C ARG A 206 -1.91 -13.71 -20.15
N GLY A 207 -2.79 -14.33 -20.93
CA GLY A 207 -2.39 -15.11 -22.11
C GLY A 207 -1.66 -14.28 -23.16
N ILE A 208 -2.02 -13.00 -23.34
CA ILE A 208 -1.26 -12.07 -24.20
C ILE A 208 0.09 -11.76 -23.57
N ALA A 209 0.13 -11.57 -22.25
CA ALA A 209 1.38 -11.32 -21.52
C ALA A 209 2.38 -12.48 -21.66
N ASP A 210 1.89 -13.71 -21.50
CA ASP A 210 2.69 -14.93 -21.62
C ASP A 210 3.18 -15.14 -23.07
N LYS A 211 2.27 -15.00 -24.05
CA LYS A 211 2.58 -15.13 -25.48
C LYS A 211 3.76 -14.24 -25.91
N HIS A 212 3.80 -13.00 -25.40
CA HIS A 212 4.82 -12.01 -25.76
C HIS A 212 5.93 -11.87 -24.71
N LYS A 213 5.95 -12.74 -23.69
CA LYS A 213 6.94 -12.75 -22.60
C LYS A 213 7.09 -11.38 -21.91
N ILE A 214 5.98 -10.69 -21.70
CA ILE A 214 5.93 -9.30 -21.23
C ILE A 214 6.69 -9.09 -19.92
N TYR A 215 6.62 -10.05 -19.00
CA TYR A 215 7.29 -9.98 -17.70
C TYR A 215 8.82 -9.87 -17.79
N ALA A 216 9.42 -10.41 -18.86
CA ALA A 216 10.87 -10.39 -19.06
C ALA A 216 11.36 -9.15 -19.83
N LEU A 217 10.44 -8.34 -20.37
CA LEU A 217 10.79 -7.18 -21.19
C LEU A 217 11.04 -5.95 -20.30
N VAL A 218 12.02 -5.15 -20.70
CA VAL A 218 12.37 -3.89 -20.06
C VAL A 218 12.49 -2.79 -21.13
N PRO A 219 12.13 -1.54 -20.83
CA PRO A 219 12.41 -0.41 -21.71
C PRO A 219 13.92 -0.20 -21.92
N PRO A 220 14.33 0.38 -23.07
CA PRO A 220 13.48 0.75 -24.19
C PRO A 220 13.08 -0.48 -25.02
N PHE A 221 11.79 -0.64 -25.28
CA PHE A 221 11.26 -1.70 -26.13
C PHE A 221 10.38 -1.06 -27.20
N LYS A 222 10.52 -1.49 -28.45
CA LYS A 222 9.72 -0.99 -29.58
C LYS A 222 8.89 -2.15 -30.14
N PRO A 223 7.62 -2.31 -29.74
CA PRO A 223 6.78 -3.37 -30.28
C PRO A 223 6.54 -3.14 -31.78
N GLY A 224 6.57 -4.23 -32.56
CA GLY A 224 6.03 -4.20 -33.91
C GLY A 224 4.51 -3.97 -33.89
N PHE A 225 3.94 -3.51 -35.01
CA PHE A 225 2.53 -3.12 -35.12
C PHE A 225 1.54 -4.16 -34.56
N LEU A 226 1.72 -5.44 -34.91
CA LEU A 226 0.83 -6.51 -34.44
C LEU A 226 0.93 -6.74 -32.93
N VAL A 227 2.15 -6.69 -32.37
CA VAL A 227 2.39 -6.84 -30.93
C VAL A 227 1.77 -5.65 -30.19
N ALA A 228 1.97 -4.42 -30.67
CA ALA A 228 1.38 -3.22 -30.08
C ALA A 228 -0.15 -3.29 -30.07
N ARG A 229 -0.78 -3.79 -31.16
CA ARG A 229 -2.23 -4.00 -31.23
C ARG A 229 -2.71 -5.02 -30.20
N GLU A 230 -1.98 -6.11 -29.99
CA GLU A 230 -2.31 -7.11 -28.96
C GLU A 230 -2.11 -6.56 -27.54
N MET A 231 -1.06 -5.77 -27.30
CA MET A 231 -0.85 -5.08 -26.01
C MET A 231 -2.00 -4.11 -25.69
N ARG A 232 -2.45 -3.32 -26.67
CA ARG A 232 -3.64 -2.45 -26.51
C ARG A 232 -4.91 -3.25 -26.20
N LYS A 233 -5.08 -4.42 -26.83
CA LYS A 233 -6.18 -5.34 -26.50
C LYS A 233 -6.07 -5.84 -25.05
N ALA A 234 -4.87 -6.17 -24.57
CA ALA A 234 -4.66 -6.58 -23.18
C ALA A 234 -5.00 -5.45 -22.19
N ILE A 235 -4.60 -4.21 -22.48
CA ILE A 235 -4.98 -3.03 -21.68
C ILE A 235 -6.50 -2.89 -21.58
N ALA A 236 -7.23 -2.99 -22.70
CA ALA A 236 -8.70 -2.92 -22.69
C ALA A 236 -9.37 -4.08 -21.92
N LEU A 237 -8.73 -5.25 -21.85
CA LEU A 237 -9.20 -6.36 -21.00
C LEU A 237 -8.94 -6.05 -19.51
N LEU A 238 -7.76 -5.49 -19.18
CA LEU A 238 -7.41 -5.10 -17.82
C LEU A 238 -8.27 -3.94 -17.31
N GLU A 239 -8.70 -3.03 -18.16
CA GLU A 239 -9.69 -2.01 -17.80
C GLU A 239 -11.02 -2.62 -17.35
N LYS A 240 -11.44 -3.74 -17.97
CA LYS A 240 -12.63 -4.50 -17.51
C LYS A 240 -12.38 -5.21 -16.19
N VAL A 241 -11.19 -5.79 -16.00
CA VAL A 241 -10.77 -6.36 -14.70
C VAL A 241 -10.88 -5.29 -13.62
N LEU A 242 -10.33 -4.11 -13.87
CA LEU A 242 -10.30 -2.99 -12.94
C LEU A 242 -11.66 -2.32 -12.76
N ALA A 243 -12.57 -2.38 -13.73
CA ALA A 243 -13.94 -1.94 -13.54
C ALA A 243 -14.71 -2.83 -12.54
N LEU A 244 -14.44 -4.15 -12.57
CA LEU A 244 -15.02 -5.12 -11.64
C LEU A 244 -14.30 -5.11 -10.28
N HIS A 245 -12.98 -4.93 -10.27
CA HIS A 245 -12.16 -4.91 -9.07
C HIS A 245 -11.02 -3.87 -9.18
N PRO A 246 -11.29 -2.58 -8.90
CA PRO A 246 -10.30 -1.49 -8.94
C PRO A 246 -9.09 -1.68 -8.03
N GLY A 247 -9.24 -2.44 -6.94
CA GLY A 247 -8.17 -2.78 -6.01
C GLY A 247 -7.27 -3.93 -6.46
N ASN A 248 -7.43 -4.44 -7.69
CA ASN A 248 -6.59 -5.52 -8.20
C ASN A 248 -5.17 -5.00 -8.55
N ALA A 249 -4.26 -5.04 -7.58
CA ALA A 249 -2.87 -4.60 -7.74
C ALA A 249 -2.15 -5.30 -8.90
N ALA A 250 -2.39 -6.60 -9.11
CA ALA A 250 -1.78 -7.35 -10.20
C ALA A 250 -2.26 -6.87 -11.57
N ALA A 251 -3.51 -6.46 -11.70
CA ALA A 251 -4.06 -5.87 -12.93
C ALA A 251 -3.55 -4.46 -13.19
N LEU A 252 -3.47 -3.63 -12.16
CA LEU A 252 -2.83 -2.32 -12.25
C LEU A 252 -1.36 -2.45 -12.67
N TRP A 253 -0.62 -3.37 -12.07
CA TRP A 253 0.77 -3.62 -12.42
C TRP A 253 0.91 -4.10 -13.87
N MET A 254 0.10 -5.08 -14.30
CA MET A 254 0.17 -5.61 -15.66
C MET A 254 -0.22 -4.55 -16.71
N GLN A 255 -1.23 -3.73 -16.42
CA GLN A 255 -1.63 -2.62 -17.29
C GLN A 255 -0.51 -1.61 -17.39
N GLY A 256 0.08 -1.23 -16.26
CA GLY A 256 1.24 -0.37 -16.18
C GLY A 256 2.43 -0.91 -16.98
N LYS A 257 2.68 -2.22 -16.93
CA LYS A 257 3.75 -2.88 -17.70
C LYS A 257 3.50 -2.83 -19.20
N PHE A 258 2.27 -3.07 -19.67
CA PHE A 258 1.93 -2.91 -21.09
C PHE A 258 2.10 -1.46 -21.57
N LEU A 259 1.62 -0.48 -20.80
CA LEU A 259 1.78 0.94 -21.10
C LEU A 259 3.26 1.34 -21.14
N GLN A 260 4.07 0.82 -20.21
CA GLN A 260 5.52 1.04 -20.19
C GLN A 260 6.18 0.57 -21.48
N LEU A 261 5.85 -0.63 -21.95
CA LEU A 261 6.40 -1.21 -23.18
C LEU A 261 5.88 -0.56 -24.46
N LEU A 262 4.74 0.14 -24.40
CA LEU A 262 4.23 0.99 -25.47
C LEU A 262 4.83 2.40 -25.47
N GLY A 263 5.64 2.75 -24.45
CA GLY A 263 6.24 4.07 -24.29
C GLY A 263 5.31 5.12 -23.67
N GLU A 264 4.16 4.69 -23.13
CA GLU A 264 3.18 5.55 -22.44
C GLU A 264 3.55 5.68 -20.96
N PHE A 265 4.70 6.28 -20.69
CA PHE A 265 5.35 6.24 -19.37
C PHE A 265 4.56 6.97 -18.27
N ASP A 266 3.87 8.07 -18.58
CA ASP A 266 3.04 8.77 -17.58
C ASP A 266 1.84 7.94 -17.13
N ALA A 267 1.12 7.33 -18.08
CA ALA A 267 0.00 6.45 -17.78
C ALA A 267 0.47 5.16 -17.09
N SER A 268 1.62 4.63 -17.51
CA SER A 268 2.27 3.51 -16.84
C SER A 268 2.58 3.82 -15.38
N LEU A 269 3.19 4.97 -15.11
CA LEU A 269 3.51 5.42 -13.77
C LEU A 269 2.24 5.52 -12.90
N ASP A 270 1.15 6.09 -13.40
CA ASP A 270 -0.11 6.18 -12.65
C ASP A 270 -0.63 4.78 -12.23
N CYS A 271 -0.67 3.82 -13.15
CA CYS A 271 -1.07 2.45 -12.85
C CYS A 271 -0.13 1.77 -11.83
N LEU A 272 1.19 1.90 -12.02
CA LEU A 272 2.20 1.27 -11.16
C LEU A 272 2.27 1.90 -9.77
N SER A 273 2.07 3.22 -9.68
CA SER A 273 1.91 3.94 -8.42
C SER A 273 0.69 3.42 -7.66
N LYS A 274 -0.46 3.25 -8.33
CA LYS A 274 -1.65 2.66 -7.71
C LYS A 274 -1.40 1.22 -7.24
N ALA A 275 -0.72 0.40 -8.03
CA ALA A 275 -0.34 -0.96 -7.62
C ALA A 275 0.57 -0.97 -6.39
N TYR A 276 1.59 -0.10 -6.36
CA TYR A 276 2.47 0.07 -5.20
C TYR A 276 1.71 0.54 -3.96
N LEU A 277 0.74 1.44 -4.10
CA LEU A 277 -0.05 1.92 -2.96
C LEU A 277 -0.93 0.83 -2.34
N ILE A 278 -1.37 -0.16 -3.13
CA ILE A 278 -2.16 -1.30 -2.64
C ILE A 278 -1.27 -2.35 -1.98
N ASP A 279 -0.10 -2.61 -2.55
CA ASP A 279 0.87 -3.57 -2.02
C ASP A 279 2.29 -2.97 -2.08
N PRO A 280 2.67 -2.19 -1.04
CA PRO A 280 3.97 -1.52 -0.98
C PRO A 280 5.15 -2.48 -0.76
N GLY A 281 4.88 -3.69 -0.25
CA GLY A 281 5.89 -4.71 0.05
C GLY A 281 6.38 -5.44 -1.20
N ASN A 282 5.62 -5.40 -2.29
CA ASN A 282 6.02 -6.01 -3.55
C ASN A 282 6.98 -5.11 -4.33
N THR A 283 8.25 -5.47 -4.25
CA THR A 283 9.37 -4.80 -4.93
C THR A 283 9.16 -4.62 -6.44
N ALA A 284 8.39 -5.49 -7.11
CA ALA A 284 8.12 -5.33 -8.54
C ALA A 284 7.29 -4.08 -8.86
N HIS A 285 6.41 -3.66 -7.95
CA HIS A 285 5.59 -2.46 -8.14
C HIS A 285 6.45 -1.19 -8.11
N SER A 286 7.24 -1.00 -7.04
CA SER A 286 8.11 0.15 -6.89
C SER A 286 9.25 0.15 -7.93
N ARG A 287 9.85 -1.01 -8.24
CA ARG A 287 10.86 -1.12 -9.29
C ARG A 287 10.35 -0.65 -10.65
N GLU A 288 9.19 -1.15 -11.09
CA GLU A 288 8.64 -0.78 -12.40
C GLU A 288 8.15 0.68 -12.42
N ALA A 289 7.59 1.18 -11.31
CA ALA A 289 7.22 2.59 -11.18
C ALA A 289 8.45 3.52 -11.32
N GLY A 290 9.58 3.16 -10.72
CA GLY A 290 10.84 3.90 -10.85
C GLY A 290 11.37 3.95 -12.28
N ILE A 291 11.25 2.84 -13.02
CA ILE A 291 11.61 2.78 -14.45
C ILE A 291 10.71 3.72 -15.27
N SER A 292 9.38 3.63 -15.09
CA SER A 292 8.44 4.49 -15.82
C SER A 292 8.61 5.97 -15.47
N ALA A 293 8.90 6.31 -14.21
CA ALA A 293 9.21 7.68 -13.79
C ALA A 293 10.51 8.21 -14.42
N THR A 294 11.53 7.36 -14.56
CA THR A 294 12.79 7.73 -15.24
C THR A 294 12.54 8.08 -16.70
N GLU A 295 11.79 7.24 -17.41
CA GLU A 295 11.47 7.46 -18.83
C GLU A 295 10.52 8.64 -19.06
N ALA A 296 9.62 8.92 -18.10
CA ALA A 296 8.78 10.10 -18.11
C ALA A 296 9.54 11.40 -17.75
N GLY A 297 10.82 11.32 -17.35
CA GLY A 297 11.61 12.46 -16.90
C GLY A 297 11.19 13.01 -15.52
N LYS A 298 10.42 12.24 -14.74
CA LYS A 298 10.00 12.57 -13.37
C LYS A 298 11.04 12.08 -12.37
N LEU A 299 12.20 12.72 -12.41
CA LEU A 299 13.44 12.19 -11.84
C LEU A 299 13.42 12.06 -10.30
N ASP A 300 12.79 13.00 -9.60
CA ASP A 300 12.63 12.90 -8.14
C ASP A 300 11.73 11.73 -7.74
N VAL A 301 10.68 11.48 -8.52
CA VAL A 301 9.76 10.35 -8.34
C VAL A 301 10.47 9.03 -8.66
N ALA A 302 11.34 9.01 -9.66
CA ALA A 302 12.16 7.85 -9.99
C ALA A 302 13.11 7.47 -8.84
N VAL A 303 13.78 8.46 -8.23
CA VAL A 303 14.63 8.25 -7.06
C VAL A 303 13.82 7.72 -5.88
N PHE A 304 12.65 8.31 -5.60
CA PHE A 304 11.74 7.84 -4.56
C PHE A 304 11.42 6.34 -4.73
N TYR A 305 10.89 5.95 -5.89
CA TYR A 305 10.50 4.55 -6.11
C TYR A 305 11.67 3.57 -6.11
N ALA A 306 12.86 3.98 -6.59
CA ALA A 306 14.06 3.17 -6.51
C ALA A 306 14.53 2.98 -5.05
N GLN A 307 14.37 4.00 -4.20
CA GLN A 307 14.64 3.88 -2.77
C GLN A 307 13.63 2.95 -2.09
N GLU A 308 12.34 3.05 -2.42
CA GLU A 308 11.31 2.16 -1.87
C GLU A 308 11.53 0.69 -2.27
N ALA A 309 11.92 0.44 -3.53
CA ALA A 309 12.30 -0.90 -3.99
C ALA A 309 13.49 -1.45 -3.18
N LEU A 310 14.53 -0.63 -2.97
CA LEU A 310 15.70 -1.03 -2.19
C LEU A 310 15.37 -1.20 -0.69
N LYS A 311 14.46 -0.41 -0.11
CA LYS A 311 14.01 -0.62 1.27
C LYS A 311 13.29 -1.96 1.45
N ALA A 312 12.46 -2.35 0.48
CA ALA A 312 11.80 -3.65 0.48
C ALA A 312 12.80 -4.82 0.33
N THR A 313 13.95 -4.60 -0.34
CA THR A 313 15.00 -5.62 -0.50
C THR A 313 16.41 -5.03 -0.37
N PRO A 314 16.90 -4.73 0.85
CA PRO A 314 18.11 -3.91 1.08
C PRO A 314 19.44 -4.46 0.53
N GLY A 315 19.51 -5.78 0.32
CA GLY A 315 20.70 -6.49 -0.16
C GLY A 315 20.75 -6.70 -1.67
N ASP A 316 19.74 -6.30 -2.43
CA ASP A 316 19.68 -6.54 -3.87
C ASP A 316 20.58 -5.55 -4.63
N ALA A 317 21.67 -6.06 -5.22
CA ALA A 317 22.63 -5.25 -5.97
C ALA A 317 21.99 -4.66 -7.25
N GLY A 318 21.06 -5.38 -7.88
CA GLY A 318 20.33 -4.91 -9.06
C GLY A 318 19.41 -3.72 -8.76
N LEU A 319 18.69 -3.74 -7.63
CA LEU A 319 17.89 -2.60 -7.18
C LEU A 319 18.75 -1.41 -6.80
N ARG A 320 19.92 -1.67 -6.19
CA ARG A 320 20.89 -0.61 -5.90
C ARG A 320 21.46 0.00 -7.18
N THR A 321 21.70 -0.81 -8.21
CA THR A 321 22.06 -0.35 -9.55
C THR A 321 20.94 0.51 -10.15
N ASN A 322 19.66 0.14 -9.99
CA ASN A 322 18.53 0.98 -10.44
C ASN A 322 18.48 2.32 -9.69
N LEU A 323 18.76 2.35 -8.39
CA LEU A 323 18.86 3.59 -7.63
C LEU A 323 20.02 4.47 -8.10
N ALA A 324 21.18 3.88 -8.42
CA ALA A 324 22.29 4.59 -9.00
C ALA A 324 21.93 5.21 -10.37
N VAL A 325 21.20 4.47 -11.20
CA VAL A 325 20.67 4.96 -12.49
C VAL A 325 19.71 6.12 -12.27
N ALA A 326 18.75 6.00 -11.33
CA ALA A 326 17.82 7.08 -11.02
C ALA A 326 18.55 8.36 -10.56
N HIS A 327 19.55 8.23 -9.68
CA HIS A 327 20.40 9.35 -9.28
C HIS A 327 21.21 9.93 -10.44
N LEU A 328 21.74 9.08 -11.33
CA LEU A 328 22.46 9.52 -12.53
C LEU A 328 21.54 10.38 -13.40
N PHE A 329 20.32 9.93 -13.68
CA PHE A 329 19.36 10.72 -14.46
C PHE A 329 18.96 12.02 -13.75
N ALA A 330 18.75 12.00 -12.43
CA ALA A 330 18.48 13.18 -11.61
C ALA A 330 19.66 14.17 -11.54
N GLY A 331 20.84 13.81 -12.03
CA GLY A 331 22.05 14.65 -11.92
C GLY A 331 22.71 14.61 -10.54
N ASN A 332 22.23 13.73 -9.65
CA ASN A 332 22.76 13.50 -8.31
C ASN A 332 24.03 12.63 -8.36
N MET A 333 25.07 13.12 -9.05
CA MET A 333 26.26 12.34 -9.41
C MET A 333 26.99 11.73 -8.22
N ALA A 334 27.07 12.43 -7.09
CA ALA A 334 27.70 11.91 -5.87
C ALA A 334 26.95 10.69 -5.31
N ALA A 335 25.61 10.76 -5.28
CA ALA A 335 24.77 9.65 -4.84
C ALA A 335 24.83 8.48 -5.84
N ALA A 336 24.74 8.77 -7.15
CA ALA A 336 24.87 7.76 -8.19
C ALA A 336 26.16 6.96 -8.06
N ARG A 337 27.30 7.65 -7.85
CA ARG A 337 28.62 7.03 -7.65
C ARG A 337 28.66 6.15 -6.40
N LYS A 338 28.15 6.64 -5.27
CA LYS A 338 28.10 5.88 -4.02
C LYS A 338 27.32 4.57 -4.17
N GLU A 339 26.13 4.64 -4.75
CA GLU A 339 25.26 3.47 -4.89
C GLU A 339 25.84 2.46 -5.88
N ILE A 340 26.39 2.90 -7.01
CA ILE A 340 26.96 1.96 -8.00
C ILE A 340 28.28 1.34 -7.54
N ASP A 341 29.11 2.06 -6.78
CA ASP A 341 30.31 1.49 -6.16
C ASP A 341 29.92 0.39 -5.16
N THR A 342 28.86 0.62 -4.38
CA THR A 342 28.34 -0.37 -3.42
C THR A 342 27.74 -1.58 -4.12
N ALA A 343 26.94 -1.39 -5.17
CA ALA A 343 26.36 -2.47 -5.96
C ALA A 343 27.45 -3.35 -6.61
N ARG A 344 28.47 -2.74 -7.20
CA ARG A 344 29.61 -3.45 -7.80
C ARG A 344 30.45 -4.20 -6.78
N SER A 345 30.61 -3.68 -5.57
CA SER A 345 31.29 -4.41 -4.49
C SER A 345 30.51 -5.64 -4.03
N ALA A 346 29.18 -5.60 -4.07
CA ALA A 346 28.33 -6.75 -3.73
C ALA A 346 28.31 -7.81 -4.84
N GLU A 347 28.20 -7.38 -6.11
CA GLU A 347 28.19 -8.25 -7.29
C GLU A 347 29.18 -7.77 -8.36
N PRO A 348 30.47 -8.14 -8.26
CA PRO A 348 31.52 -7.66 -9.17
C PRO A 348 31.38 -8.12 -10.62
N ASP A 349 30.71 -9.25 -10.83
CA ASP A 349 30.59 -9.92 -12.13
C ASP A 349 29.27 -9.63 -12.86
N ASP A 350 28.35 -8.86 -12.26
CA ASP A 350 27.11 -8.48 -12.95
C ASP A 350 27.42 -7.49 -14.10
N PRO A 351 27.17 -7.88 -15.37
CA PRO A 351 27.54 -7.06 -16.53
C PRO A 351 26.74 -5.75 -16.61
N ILE A 352 25.53 -5.71 -16.05
CA ILE A 352 24.70 -4.49 -16.06
C ILE A 352 25.28 -3.47 -15.08
N THR A 353 25.53 -3.89 -13.83
CA THR A 353 26.16 -3.09 -12.77
C THR A 353 27.51 -2.54 -13.23
N ARG A 354 28.34 -3.37 -13.88
CA ARG A 354 29.62 -2.92 -14.46
C ARG A 354 29.44 -1.86 -15.54
N SER A 355 28.48 -2.03 -16.45
CA SER A 355 28.20 -1.07 -17.52
C SER A 355 27.73 0.28 -16.96
N VAL A 356 26.84 0.26 -15.96
CA VAL A 356 26.35 1.47 -15.28
C VAL A 356 27.48 2.14 -14.50
N TRP A 357 28.36 1.37 -13.86
CA TRP A 357 29.53 1.91 -13.16
C TRP A 357 30.45 2.71 -14.09
N VAL A 358 30.77 2.15 -15.26
CA VAL A 358 31.56 2.86 -16.30
C VAL A 358 30.84 4.13 -16.73
N LEU A 359 29.54 4.06 -17.02
CA LEU A 359 28.74 5.22 -17.43
C LEU A 359 28.80 6.35 -16.39
N VAL A 360 28.55 6.04 -15.11
CA VAL A 360 28.58 7.04 -14.02
C VAL A 360 29.97 7.67 -13.92
N ARG A 361 31.04 6.90 -14.06
CA ARG A 361 32.42 7.39 -14.01
C ARG A 361 32.75 8.32 -15.19
N GLU A 362 32.34 7.97 -16.39
CA GLU A 362 32.60 8.75 -17.60
C GLU A 362 31.79 10.06 -17.63
N VAL A 363 30.55 10.03 -17.15
CA VAL A 363 29.73 11.24 -16.95
C VAL A 363 30.34 12.13 -15.86
N ALA A 364 30.79 11.56 -14.74
CA ALA A 364 31.42 12.32 -13.67
C ALA A 364 32.76 12.95 -14.10
N ALA A 365 33.47 12.33 -15.04
CA ALA A 365 34.71 12.85 -15.62
C ALA A 365 34.49 13.86 -16.75
N GLY A 366 33.24 14.14 -17.13
CA GLY A 366 32.90 15.05 -18.24
C GLY A 366 33.22 14.50 -19.63
N ARG A 367 33.56 13.20 -19.75
CA ARG A 367 33.86 12.54 -21.03
C ARG A 367 32.62 12.06 -21.76
N MET A 368 31.53 11.82 -21.03
CA MET A 368 30.20 11.57 -21.59
C MET A 368 29.18 12.57 -21.07
N ARG A 369 28.23 12.93 -21.92
CA ARG A 369 27.06 13.68 -21.50
C ARG A 369 26.17 12.78 -20.64
N ARG A 370 25.62 13.33 -19.57
CA ARG A 370 24.59 12.67 -18.76
C ARG A 370 23.39 12.28 -19.63
N PRO A 371 22.96 11.01 -19.62
CA PRO A 371 21.81 10.58 -20.41
C PRO A 371 20.53 11.24 -19.89
N THR A 372 19.58 11.45 -20.80
CA THR A 372 18.25 11.98 -20.49
C THR A 372 17.13 10.96 -20.65
N ARG A 373 17.37 9.85 -21.35
CA ARG A 373 16.51 8.66 -21.42
C ARG A 373 17.33 7.38 -21.39
N THR A 374 16.75 6.25 -20.98
CA THR A 374 17.47 4.96 -20.97
C THR A 374 17.88 4.50 -22.36
N SER A 375 17.19 4.93 -23.42
CA SER A 375 17.57 4.65 -24.80
C SER A 375 18.91 5.26 -25.24
N GLU A 376 19.42 6.24 -24.51
CA GLU A 376 20.74 6.85 -24.75
C GLU A 376 21.87 6.04 -24.10
N ILE A 377 21.54 5.08 -23.23
CA ILE A 377 22.51 4.20 -22.58
C ILE A 377 22.88 3.09 -23.56
N ASP A 378 23.97 3.29 -24.30
CA ASP A 378 24.54 2.24 -25.14
C ASP A 378 25.24 1.18 -24.27
N THR A 379 24.43 0.22 -23.80
CA THR A 379 24.93 -0.90 -23.00
C THR A 379 25.95 -1.77 -23.72
N LYS A 380 25.98 -1.77 -25.07
CA LYS A 380 26.99 -2.51 -25.83
C LYS A 380 28.32 -1.78 -25.82
N ALA A 381 28.33 -0.48 -26.12
CA ALA A 381 29.54 0.34 -26.03
C ALA A 381 30.09 0.40 -24.60
N LEU A 382 29.20 0.43 -23.59
CA LEU A 382 29.60 0.38 -22.17
C LEU A 382 30.19 -0.98 -21.78
N ARG A 383 29.67 -2.09 -22.31
CA ARG A 383 30.26 -3.43 -22.11
C ARG A 383 31.65 -3.53 -22.73
N GLU A 384 31.84 -3.01 -23.94
CA GLU A 384 33.15 -2.98 -24.62
C GLU A 384 34.16 -2.10 -23.88
N ALA A 385 33.74 -0.93 -23.38
CA ALA A 385 34.57 -0.06 -22.55
C ALA A 385 34.91 -0.71 -21.19
N SER A 386 33.99 -1.50 -20.61
CA SER A 386 34.20 -2.21 -19.35
C SER A 386 35.13 -3.42 -19.45
N ALA A 387 35.37 -3.95 -20.66
CA ALA A 387 36.32 -5.04 -20.86
C ALA A 387 37.79 -4.55 -20.82
N ASN A 388 38.00 -3.24 -20.91
CA ASN A 388 39.32 -2.59 -20.97
C ASN A 388 39.72 -1.87 -19.68
N VAL A 389 38.92 -1.99 -18.61
CA VAL A 389 39.10 -1.36 -17.29
C VAL A 389 38.89 -2.41 -16.22
#